data_AF-A0AAJ6QVI3-F1
#
_entry.id   AF-A0AAJ6QVI3-F1
#
_cell.length_a   1.000
_cell.length_b   1.000
_cell.length_c   1.000
_cell.angle_alpha   90.00
_cell.angle_beta   90.00
_cell.angle_gamma   90.00
#
_symmetry.space_group_name_H-M   'P 1'
#
loop_
_entity.id
_entity.type
_entity.pdbx_description
1 polymer ?
#
loop_
_entity_poly.entity_id
_entity_poly.type
_entity_poly.pdbx_seq_one_letter_code
_entity_poly.pdbx_strand_id
1 'polypeptide(L)'
;MFLFLVLVCAQLLLSGSCLRLQGSFNSSDFVKLVAKFGFEKTENHDHVNTLGYIYGNLTSSSRNLTHKGTLVVVEREHFLDLWGNRTRLKNACSAMFNQLQRDAFDRYCNVNGTQDFLRSFPCPRGQLCEEEDTPSRVLRSSQFTYTVRDIHTPRFWYVTLVSCYRDPKNCTWHNSNGDTFIVDYDIHLVNGHPHESTAFDDEFSFEEQGSLQRTCIFFFLYFTLVAMQCHLRFRDDQRHPLTRILFMAILLQFVSHLATLLHSILFASNGQGLPDLKAFGEIAYIFAQSFFIVLILVISRGYAITRSEIAGKRVLIFLWIAYLIAHLVLYVWVNTEIDPIKEIDEYETYPGCLVLGFRMALMLFMLRELRSTMHLENNTRKLRFYLHLGAGLLCWFIYLPILAIVASQVSSLWKQNLIRGIMACADFLAYAVVTHVLWPAESHDYLQLQMVFEEFDDYREFRK
;
A
#
# COMPACT_ATOMS: atom_id res chain seq x y z
N MET A 1 -11.15 9.76 23.66
CA MET A 1 -10.73 8.70 22.73
C MET A 1 -10.40 9.26 21.35
N PHE A 2 -11.33 9.97 20.69
CA PHE A 2 -11.09 10.66 19.40
C PHE A 2 -9.87 11.61 19.42
N LEU A 3 -9.71 12.42 20.47
CA LEU A 3 -8.59 13.37 20.62
C LEU A 3 -7.21 12.70 20.83
N PHE A 4 -7.17 11.56 21.52
CA PHE A 4 -5.94 10.80 21.76
C PHE A 4 -5.52 10.04 20.49
N LEU A 5 -6.50 9.59 19.69
CA LEU A 5 -6.28 8.99 18.38
C LEU A 5 -5.80 10.01 17.34
N VAL A 6 -6.31 11.24 17.38
CA VAL A 6 -5.82 12.35 16.55
C VAL A 6 -4.37 12.72 16.90
N LEU A 7 -3.99 12.69 18.18
CA LEU A 7 -2.62 12.95 18.63
C LEU A 7 -1.63 11.84 18.22
N VAL A 8 -2.06 10.57 18.26
CA VAL A 8 -1.26 9.45 17.74
C VAL A 8 -1.17 9.49 16.21
N CYS A 9 -2.28 9.79 15.51
CA CYS A 9 -2.26 10.03 14.07
C CYS A 9 -1.36 11.20 13.68
N ALA A 10 -1.32 12.28 14.47
CA ALA A 10 -0.49 13.45 14.18
C ALA A 10 1.01 13.19 14.29
N GLN A 11 1.44 12.22 15.12
CA GLN A 11 2.84 11.82 15.23
C GLN A 11 3.28 10.84 14.13
N LEU A 12 2.34 10.20 13.42
CA LEU A 12 2.59 9.21 12.37
C LEU A 12 2.68 9.81 10.95
N LEU A 13 2.48 11.13 10.78
CA LEU A 13 2.43 11.85 9.50
C LEU A 13 3.80 12.15 8.84
N LEU A 14 4.91 11.53 9.28
CA LEU A 14 6.25 12.02 8.94
C LEU A 14 7.04 11.26 7.88
N SER A 15 6.46 10.27 7.20
CA SER A 15 7.22 9.48 6.21
C SER A 15 6.38 9.08 4.99
N GLY A 16 6.11 10.04 4.11
CA GLY A 16 5.59 9.78 2.78
C GLY A 16 6.71 9.50 1.78
N SER A 17 6.79 8.29 1.23
CA SER A 17 7.64 8.02 0.09
C SER A 17 6.99 8.59 -1.17
N CYS A 18 7.44 9.77 -1.60
CA CYS A 18 7.07 10.40 -2.87
C CYS A 18 8.04 9.97 -3.97
N LEU A 19 7.56 9.83 -5.21
CA LEU A 19 8.35 9.26 -6.30
C LEU A 19 9.15 10.32 -7.08
N ARG A 20 8.75 11.60 -6.97
CA ARG A 20 9.68 12.73 -7.02
C ARG A 20 10.44 12.80 -5.70
N LEU A 21 11.66 12.29 -5.72
CA LEU A 21 12.51 12.13 -4.55
C LEU A 21 13.37 13.38 -4.39
N GLN A 22 13.00 14.20 -3.41
CA GLN A 22 13.76 15.38 -3.01
C GLN A 22 14.43 15.15 -1.67
N GLY A 23 15.70 15.51 -1.57
CA GLY A 23 16.43 15.45 -0.32
C GLY A 23 17.87 15.86 -0.45
N SER A 24 18.60 15.69 0.64
CA SER A 24 20.04 15.89 0.68
C SER A 24 20.76 14.57 0.98
N PHE A 25 21.95 14.42 0.43
CA PHE A 25 22.86 13.32 0.70
C PHE A 25 24.15 13.90 1.30
N ASN A 26 24.50 13.41 2.48
CA ASN A 26 25.77 13.70 3.11
C ASN A 26 26.73 12.53 2.88
N SER A 27 27.92 12.84 2.38
CA SER A 27 28.97 11.84 2.18
C SER A 27 29.36 11.04 3.44
N SER A 28 29.06 11.54 4.64
CA SER A 28 29.25 10.79 5.90
C SER A 28 28.41 9.51 5.99
N ASP A 29 27.27 9.46 5.29
CA ASP A 29 26.33 8.35 5.36
C ASP A 29 26.82 7.15 4.52
N PHE A 30 27.90 7.33 3.75
CA PHE A 30 28.58 6.38 2.87
C PHE A 30 27.74 5.82 1.71
N VAL A 31 26.52 5.33 1.98
CA VAL A 31 25.57 4.81 1.00
C VAL A 31 24.16 5.22 1.40
N LYS A 32 23.39 5.74 0.45
CA LYS A 32 21.96 6.04 0.60
C LYS A 32 21.17 5.40 -0.54
N LEU A 33 20.17 4.57 -0.19
CA LEU A 33 19.15 4.16 -1.15
C LEU A 33 18.17 5.31 -1.33
N VAL A 34 18.01 5.76 -2.58
CA VAL A 34 17.10 6.85 -2.94
C VAL A 34 15.75 6.28 -3.35
N ALA A 35 15.74 5.28 -4.24
CA ALA A 35 14.51 4.73 -4.81
C ALA A 35 14.61 3.23 -5.07
N LYS A 36 13.47 2.53 -4.93
CA LYS A 36 13.16 1.26 -5.58
C LYS A 36 11.97 1.52 -6.50
N PHE A 37 12.08 1.17 -7.77
CA PHE A 37 11.01 1.39 -8.75
C PHE A 37 10.89 0.21 -9.72
N GLY A 38 9.67 -0.24 -9.96
CA GLY A 38 9.38 -1.28 -10.93
C GLY A 38 9.16 -0.66 -12.31
N PHE A 39 10.03 -0.97 -13.25
CA PHE A 39 9.86 -0.56 -14.64
C PHE A 39 9.05 -1.58 -15.43
N GLU A 40 8.15 -1.07 -16.28
CA GLU A 40 7.37 -1.89 -17.19
C GLU A 40 8.24 -2.47 -18.31
N LYS A 41 7.75 -3.56 -18.89
CA LYS A 41 8.38 -4.14 -20.08
C LYS A 41 8.29 -3.16 -21.25
N THR A 42 9.42 -2.82 -21.83
CA THR A 42 9.46 -1.97 -23.03
C THR A 42 8.94 -2.74 -24.24
N GLU A 43 7.92 -2.19 -24.91
CA GLU A 43 7.38 -2.76 -26.14
C GLU A 43 8.26 -2.41 -27.33
N ASN A 44 8.59 -3.41 -28.17
CA ASN A 44 9.44 -3.18 -29.33
C ASN A 44 8.77 -2.26 -30.38
N HIS A 45 7.44 -2.30 -30.50
CA HIS A 45 6.70 -1.53 -31.49
C HIS A 45 6.44 -0.08 -31.05
N ASP A 46 6.36 0.19 -29.74
CA ASP A 46 6.17 1.51 -29.17
C ASP A 46 7.22 1.82 -28.09
N HIS A 47 8.50 1.66 -28.47
CA HIS A 47 9.60 1.83 -27.53
C HIS A 47 9.70 3.26 -27.00
N VAL A 48 9.28 4.27 -27.75
CA VAL A 48 9.41 5.66 -27.30
C VAL A 48 8.51 5.94 -26.09
N ASN A 49 7.27 5.45 -26.12
CA ASN A 49 6.31 5.67 -25.04
C ASN A 49 6.46 4.69 -23.88
N THR A 50 7.01 3.48 -24.10
CA THR A 50 7.07 2.39 -23.10
C THR A 50 8.45 2.23 -22.43
N LEU A 51 9.39 3.12 -22.72
CA LEU A 51 10.68 3.16 -22.03
C LEU A 51 10.52 3.72 -20.61
N GLY A 52 11.27 3.16 -19.68
CA GLY A 52 11.42 3.73 -18.35
C GLY A 52 12.43 4.88 -18.35
N TYR A 53 12.17 5.92 -17.57
CA TYR A 53 13.07 7.07 -17.45
C TYR A 53 13.43 7.33 -15.98
N ILE A 54 14.71 7.60 -15.74
CA ILE A 54 15.22 8.10 -14.46
C ILE A 54 16.00 9.37 -14.75
N TYR A 55 15.54 10.50 -14.27
CA TYR A 55 16.14 11.79 -14.59
C TYR A 55 16.03 12.76 -13.44
N GLY A 56 16.85 13.80 -13.46
CA GLY A 56 16.78 14.82 -12.44
C GLY A 56 18.06 15.61 -12.27
N ASN A 57 18.19 16.19 -11.08
CA ASN A 57 19.27 17.10 -10.72
C ASN A 57 20.00 16.57 -9.48
N LEU A 58 21.34 16.67 -9.52
CA LEU A 58 22.27 16.27 -8.46
C LEU A 58 23.29 17.39 -8.27
N THR A 59 22.82 18.52 -7.74
CA THR A 59 23.63 19.73 -7.59
C THR A 59 24.21 19.83 -6.18
N SER A 60 25.47 20.23 -6.07
CA SER A 60 26.02 20.67 -4.79
C SER A 60 25.92 22.19 -4.63
N SER A 61 25.87 22.62 -3.37
CA SER A 61 26.00 24.02 -2.98
C SER A 61 27.45 24.49 -2.86
N SER A 62 28.42 23.57 -2.78
CA SER A 62 29.86 23.90 -2.78
C SER A 62 30.37 24.11 -4.21
N ARG A 63 31.24 25.11 -4.41
CA ARG A 63 31.80 25.46 -5.73
C ARG A 63 33.11 24.73 -6.07
N ASN A 64 33.80 24.18 -5.08
CA ASN A 64 35.06 23.45 -5.25
C ASN A 64 34.91 22.05 -4.69
N LEU A 65 34.71 21.07 -5.58
CA LEU A 65 34.60 19.67 -5.18
C LEU A 65 35.74 18.89 -5.82
N THR A 66 36.78 18.68 -5.03
CA THR A 66 37.89 17.76 -5.33
C THR A 66 37.43 16.30 -5.21
N HIS A 67 36.36 16.05 -4.46
CA HIS A 67 35.81 14.73 -4.19
C HIS A 67 34.44 14.54 -4.84
N LYS A 68 34.25 13.35 -5.41
CA LYS A 68 33.04 12.93 -6.12
C LYS A 68 32.37 11.76 -5.40
N GLY A 69 31.09 11.58 -5.62
CA GLY A 69 30.37 10.33 -5.36
C GLY A 69 29.89 9.72 -6.67
N THR A 70 29.32 8.52 -6.60
CA THR A 70 28.77 7.82 -7.75
C THR A 70 27.29 7.52 -7.51
N LEU A 71 26.45 7.99 -8.43
CA LEU A 71 25.07 7.60 -8.59
C LEU A 71 25.08 6.25 -9.30
N VAL A 72 24.44 5.27 -8.68
CA VAL A 72 24.37 3.90 -9.17
C VAL A 72 22.91 3.54 -9.39
N VAL A 73 22.57 3.28 -10.64
CA VAL A 73 21.23 2.92 -11.11
C VAL A 73 21.31 1.51 -11.69
N VAL A 74 20.75 0.53 -10.98
CA VAL A 74 21.02 -0.89 -11.27
C VAL A 74 19.81 -1.77 -11.04
N GLU A 75 19.78 -2.91 -11.73
CA GLU A 75 18.83 -3.99 -11.51
C GLU A 75 19.07 -4.71 -10.16
N ARG A 76 18.08 -5.51 -9.74
CA ARG A 76 18.10 -6.27 -8.47
C ARG A 76 19.37 -7.09 -8.25
N GLU A 77 19.86 -7.79 -9.27
CA GLU A 77 21.02 -8.70 -9.12
C GLU A 77 22.29 -7.94 -8.72
N HIS A 78 22.62 -6.88 -9.45
CA HIS A 78 23.76 -6.02 -9.13
C HIS A 78 23.54 -5.21 -7.84
N PHE A 79 22.30 -4.79 -7.57
CA PHE A 79 21.96 -4.08 -6.34
C PHE A 79 22.26 -4.92 -5.09
N LEU A 80 21.92 -6.22 -5.09
CA LEU A 80 22.14 -7.08 -3.92
C LEU A 80 23.63 -7.25 -3.60
N ASP A 81 24.50 -7.38 -4.62
CA ASP A 81 25.95 -7.45 -4.42
C ASP A 81 26.53 -6.10 -3.93
N LEU A 82 26.12 -5.00 -4.56
CA LEU A 82 26.49 -3.64 -4.14
C LEU A 82 26.08 -3.39 -2.68
N TRP A 83 24.82 -3.66 -2.34
CA TRP A 83 24.24 -3.40 -1.03
C TRP A 83 24.83 -4.31 0.04
N GLY A 84 25.07 -5.59 -0.27
CA GLY A 84 25.63 -6.58 0.67
C GLY A 84 27.07 -6.26 1.08
N ASN A 85 27.89 -5.70 0.19
CA ASN A 85 29.29 -5.39 0.46
C ASN A 85 29.53 -4.05 1.19
N ARG A 86 28.48 -3.26 1.46
CA ARG A 86 28.61 -1.93 2.08
C ARG A 86 29.18 -1.94 3.50
N THR A 87 29.07 -3.05 4.22
CA THR A 87 29.51 -3.18 5.62
C THR A 87 31.01 -3.40 5.77
N ARG A 88 31.77 -3.54 4.67
CA ARG A 88 33.22 -3.81 4.70
C ARG A 88 34.04 -2.55 5.02
N LEU A 89 34.53 -2.41 6.25
CA LEU A 89 35.27 -1.22 6.71
C LEU A 89 36.55 -0.87 5.92
N LYS A 90 37.29 -1.86 5.42
CA LYS A 90 38.49 -1.66 4.58
C LYS A 90 38.20 -2.20 3.19
N ASN A 91 38.17 -1.33 2.19
CA ASN A 91 37.89 -1.63 0.77
C ASN A 91 36.41 -1.84 0.39
N ALA A 92 35.46 -1.19 1.09
CA ALA A 92 34.04 -1.21 0.71
C ALA A 92 33.83 -0.89 -0.79
N CYS A 93 34.36 0.24 -1.27
CA CYS A 93 34.18 0.68 -2.65
C CYS A 93 34.64 -0.37 -3.67
N SER A 94 35.86 -0.91 -3.52
CA SER A 94 36.36 -1.93 -4.44
C SER A 94 35.54 -3.23 -4.40
N ALA A 95 35.00 -3.61 -3.24
CA ALA A 95 34.17 -4.80 -3.14
C ALA A 95 32.77 -4.58 -3.75
N MET A 96 32.16 -3.43 -3.45
CA MET A 96 30.84 -3.03 -3.94
C MET A 96 30.78 -2.95 -5.47
N PHE A 97 31.81 -2.39 -6.11
CA PHE A 97 31.84 -2.19 -7.56
C PHE A 97 32.52 -3.33 -8.33
N ASN A 98 32.89 -4.44 -7.68
CA ASN A 98 33.68 -5.49 -8.31
C ASN A 98 32.95 -6.18 -9.48
N GLN A 99 31.65 -6.44 -9.33
CA GLN A 99 30.81 -6.96 -10.40
C GLN A 99 30.42 -5.85 -11.39
N LEU A 100 29.94 -4.71 -10.88
CA LEU A 100 29.47 -3.58 -11.69
C LEU A 100 30.52 -3.04 -12.67
N GLN A 101 31.78 -2.96 -12.26
CA GLN A 101 32.86 -2.44 -13.13
C GLN A 101 33.09 -3.28 -14.41
N ARG A 102 32.57 -4.51 -14.48
CA ARG A 102 32.70 -5.39 -15.66
C ARG A 102 31.62 -5.08 -16.70
N ASP A 103 30.40 -4.80 -16.24
CA ASP A 103 29.22 -4.65 -17.08
C ASP A 103 28.95 -3.17 -17.41
N ALA A 104 29.23 -2.27 -16.46
CA ALA A 104 28.99 -0.84 -16.59
C ALA A 104 29.98 -0.21 -17.58
N PHE A 105 29.44 0.52 -18.55
CA PHE A 105 30.18 1.35 -19.49
C PHE A 105 30.87 2.50 -18.76
N ASP A 106 32.12 2.75 -19.12
CA ASP A 106 32.92 3.88 -18.64
C ASP A 106 33.88 4.29 -19.75
N ARG A 107 33.83 5.56 -20.16
CA ARG A 107 34.59 6.09 -21.28
C ARG A 107 36.11 5.89 -21.15
N TYR A 108 36.66 5.89 -19.94
CA TYR A 108 38.10 5.77 -19.71
C TYR A 108 38.48 4.35 -19.31
N CYS A 109 37.66 3.70 -18.49
CA CYS A 109 38.04 2.49 -17.80
C CYS A 109 37.30 1.23 -18.26
N ASN A 110 36.19 1.34 -18.99
CA ASN A 110 35.48 0.19 -19.55
C ASN A 110 34.66 0.54 -20.80
N VAL A 111 35.35 0.75 -21.92
CA VAL A 111 34.72 1.14 -23.20
C VAL A 111 33.84 0.02 -23.78
N ASN A 112 34.09 -1.24 -23.40
CA ASN A 112 33.32 -2.40 -23.86
C ASN A 112 32.11 -2.71 -22.96
N GLY A 113 31.86 -1.93 -21.91
CA GLY A 113 30.69 -2.09 -21.07
C GLY A 113 29.41 -1.87 -21.88
N THR A 114 28.39 -2.67 -21.60
CA THR A 114 27.13 -2.67 -22.37
C THR A 114 26.02 -1.90 -21.68
N GLN A 115 26.17 -1.65 -20.36
CA GLN A 115 25.13 -1.09 -19.52
C GLN A 115 25.50 0.29 -19.00
N ASP A 116 24.55 1.21 -18.99
CA ASP A 116 24.72 2.56 -18.43
C ASP A 116 24.20 2.63 -17.00
N PHE A 117 25.05 2.32 -16.02
CA PHE A 117 24.66 2.22 -14.60
C PHE A 117 25.22 3.33 -13.71
N LEU A 118 26.26 4.04 -14.14
CA LEU A 118 27.11 4.86 -13.28
C LEU A 118 27.15 6.31 -13.76
N ARG A 119 27.00 7.25 -12.83
CA ARG A 119 27.26 8.67 -13.07
C ARG A 119 27.95 9.29 -11.86
N SER A 120 29.03 10.03 -12.09
CA SER A 120 29.70 10.82 -11.07
C SER A 120 28.88 12.07 -10.70
N PHE A 121 28.79 12.34 -9.40
CA PHE A 121 28.19 13.55 -8.84
C PHE A 121 29.16 14.19 -7.83
N PRO A 122 29.00 15.46 -7.45
CA PRO A 122 27.96 16.41 -7.88
C PRO A 122 28.16 16.96 -9.29
N CYS A 123 27.04 17.32 -9.94
CA CYS A 123 27.04 17.92 -11.26
C CYS A 123 27.04 19.46 -11.15
N PRO A 124 27.78 20.19 -12.00
CA PRO A 124 27.85 21.65 -11.91
C PRO A 124 26.48 22.30 -12.12
N ARG A 125 26.16 23.34 -11.35
CA ARG A 125 24.83 23.98 -11.40
C ARG A 125 24.49 24.48 -12.80
N GLY A 126 23.34 24.03 -13.33
CA GLY A 126 22.86 24.41 -14.66
C GLY A 126 23.64 23.79 -15.82
N GLN A 127 24.54 22.85 -15.55
CA GLN A 127 25.27 22.07 -16.55
C GLN A 127 24.97 20.58 -16.38
N LEU A 128 25.19 19.83 -17.46
CA LEU A 128 25.09 18.37 -17.46
C LEU A 128 26.19 17.74 -16.58
N CYS A 129 25.93 16.52 -16.12
CA CYS A 129 26.94 15.74 -15.42
C CYS A 129 28.13 15.43 -16.35
N GLU A 130 29.34 15.37 -15.79
CA GLU A 130 30.60 15.29 -16.55
C GLU A 130 30.71 14.01 -17.40
N GLU A 131 30.06 12.93 -16.95
CA GLU A 131 30.03 11.61 -17.59
C GLU A 131 28.84 11.43 -18.54
N GLU A 132 28.12 12.51 -18.86
CA GLU A 132 27.02 12.45 -19.83
C GLU A 132 27.55 12.52 -21.27
N ASP A 133 27.74 11.35 -21.87
CA ASP A 133 28.34 11.21 -23.21
C ASP A 133 27.38 11.60 -24.35
N THR A 134 26.06 11.57 -24.12
CA THR A 134 25.05 11.93 -25.13
C THR A 134 24.12 13.06 -24.66
N PRO A 135 24.60 14.33 -24.67
CA PRO A 135 23.80 15.49 -24.23
C PRO A 135 22.43 15.64 -24.91
N SER A 136 22.28 15.13 -26.14
CA SER A 136 21.02 15.19 -26.89
C SER A 136 19.91 14.29 -26.33
N ARG A 137 20.25 13.28 -25.51
CA ARG A 137 19.30 12.36 -24.89
C ARG A 137 18.83 12.81 -23.51
N VAL A 138 19.46 13.83 -22.94
CA VAL A 138 19.09 14.36 -21.62
C VAL A 138 17.80 15.15 -21.73
N LEU A 139 16.85 14.84 -20.86
CA LEU A 139 15.59 15.56 -20.77
C LEU A 139 15.81 17.03 -20.38
N ARG A 140 14.96 17.91 -20.91
CA ARG A 140 15.04 19.35 -20.62
C ARG A 140 14.92 19.58 -19.11
N SER A 141 15.65 20.56 -18.60
CA SER A 141 15.71 20.92 -17.16
C SER A 141 16.30 19.86 -16.21
N SER A 142 16.92 18.81 -16.76
CA SER A 142 17.61 17.76 -16.00
C SER A 142 19.12 17.79 -16.24
N GLN A 143 19.92 17.32 -15.27
CA GLN A 143 21.37 17.21 -15.40
C GLN A 143 21.84 15.85 -15.91
N PHE A 144 21.02 14.82 -15.74
CA PHE A 144 21.26 13.46 -16.23
C PHE A 144 19.93 12.80 -16.62
N THR A 145 20.00 11.75 -17.44
CA THR A 145 18.85 10.90 -17.80
C THR A 145 19.34 9.49 -18.10
N TYR A 146 18.77 8.51 -17.40
CA TYR A 146 18.89 7.09 -17.75
C TYR A 146 17.60 6.65 -18.43
N THR A 147 17.76 5.85 -19.49
CA THR A 147 16.65 5.17 -20.15
C THR A 147 16.73 3.68 -19.83
N VAL A 148 15.73 3.19 -19.11
CA VAL A 148 15.61 1.78 -18.73
C VAL A 148 14.87 1.03 -19.84
N ARG A 149 15.52 0.00 -20.39
CA ARG A 149 14.97 -0.81 -21.49
C ARG A 149 14.92 -2.28 -21.12
N ASP A 150 13.76 -2.72 -20.66
CA ASP A 150 13.50 -4.11 -20.27
C ASP A 150 12.60 -4.82 -21.28
N ILE A 151 13.19 -5.51 -22.28
CA ILE A 151 12.44 -6.08 -23.41
C ILE A 151 11.69 -7.37 -23.03
N HIS A 152 12.17 -8.12 -22.03
CA HIS A 152 11.66 -9.47 -21.74
C HIS A 152 10.61 -9.49 -20.64
N THR A 153 10.88 -8.81 -19.52
CA THR A 153 10.09 -8.87 -18.29
C THR A 153 10.21 -7.55 -17.53
N PRO A 154 9.15 -7.10 -16.84
CA PRO A 154 9.26 -5.98 -15.90
C PRO A 154 10.20 -6.34 -14.74
N ARG A 155 10.94 -5.36 -14.22
CA ARG A 155 11.97 -5.57 -13.18
C ARG A 155 12.07 -4.38 -12.23
N PHE A 156 12.57 -4.65 -11.03
CA PHE A 156 12.93 -3.59 -10.08
C PHE A 156 14.32 -3.03 -10.38
N TRP A 157 14.37 -1.71 -10.42
CA TRP A 157 15.57 -0.92 -10.48
C TRP A 157 15.74 -0.14 -9.19
N TYR A 158 17.00 0.02 -8.80
CA TYR A 158 17.41 0.62 -7.55
C TYR A 158 18.32 1.81 -7.84
N VAL A 159 17.97 2.95 -7.26
CA VAL A 159 18.76 4.19 -7.37
C VAL A 159 19.47 4.44 -6.06
N THR A 160 20.79 4.44 -6.08
CA THR A 160 21.63 4.59 -4.89
C THR A 160 22.68 5.67 -5.08
N LEU A 161 22.94 6.43 -4.01
CA LEU A 161 24.01 7.39 -3.92
C LEU A 161 25.12 6.80 -3.06
N VAL A 162 26.34 6.74 -3.60
CA VAL A 162 27.49 6.12 -2.95
C VAL A 162 28.65 7.10 -2.87
N SER A 163 29.28 7.22 -1.70
CA SER A 163 30.48 8.05 -1.46
C SER A 163 31.77 7.34 -1.89
N CYS A 164 31.73 6.78 -3.09
CA CYS A 164 32.88 6.20 -3.75
C CYS A 164 33.07 6.91 -5.08
N TYR A 165 34.30 7.01 -5.55
CA TYR A 165 34.62 7.51 -6.88
C TYR A 165 35.65 6.61 -7.54
N ARG A 166 35.66 6.63 -8.87
CA ARG A 166 36.64 5.90 -9.67
C ARG A 166 37.72 6.87 -10.15
N ASP A 167 38.99 6.52 -9.95
CA ASP A 167 40.09 7.29 -10.51
C ASP A 167 40.21 6.98 -12.01
N PRO A 168 40.08 7.96 -12.93
CA PRO A 168 40.17 7.73 -14.37
C PRO A 168 41.57 7.29 -14.84
N LYS A 169 42.63 7.48 -14.03
CA LYS A 169 44.00 7.11 -14.42
C LYS A 169 44.31 5.65 -14.12
N ASN A 170 43.94 5.20 -12.93
CA ASN A 170 44.25 3.86 -12.43
C ASN A 170 43.04 2.91 -12.49
N CYS A 171 41.85 3.44 -12.78
CA CYS A 171 40.58 2.72 -12.85
C CYS A 171 40.20 1.99 -11.56
N THR A 172 40.76 2.43 -10.42
CA THR A 172 40.52 1.91 -9.08
C THR A 172 39.46 2.70 -8.33
N TRP A 173 38.67 2.00 -7.52
CA TRP A 173 37.62 2.59 -6.71
C TRP A 173 38.16 3.05 -5.35
N HIS A 174 37.95 4.33 -5.05
CA HIS A 174 38.39 4.98 -3.83
C HIS A 174 37.22 5.54 -3.04
N ASN A 175 37.41 5.67 -1.72
CA ASN A 175 36.43 6.25 -0.83
C ASN A 175 36.58 7.78 -0.78
N SER A 176 35.47 8.49 -0.74
CA SER A 176 35.39 9.95 -0.63
C SER A 176 35.48 10.48 0.82
N ASN A 177 35.74 9.61 1.81
CA ASN A 177 35.81 9.88 3.27
C ASN A 177 36.75 11.03 3.72
N GLY A 178 37.54 11.63 2.85
CA GLY A 178 38.48 12.70 3.21
C GLY A 178 37.83 14.05 3.52
N ASP A 179 36.73 14.38 2.82
CA ASP A 179 36.03 15.66 2.96
C ASP A 179 34.52 15.44 2.94
N THR A 180 33.80 16.00 3.92
CA THR A 180 32.34 15.93 3.97
C THR A 180 31.73 16.90 2.96
N PHE A 181 31.01 16.38 1.97
CA PHE A 181 30.22 17.17 1.04
C PHE A 181 28.73 16.81 1.10
N ILE A 182 27.89 17.82 0.82
CA ILE A 182 26.44 17.70 0.79
C ILE A 182 25.97 17.97 -0.64
N VAL A 183 25.08 17.09 -1.12
CA VAL A 183 24.46 17.19 -2.45
C VAL A 183 22.95 17.17 -2.29
N ASP A 184 22.30 18.14 -2.92
CA ASP A 184 20.84 18.20 -2.98
C ASP A 184 20.41 17.49 -4.27
N TYR A 185 19.48 16.55 -4.14
CA TYR A 185 18.97 15.76 -5.25
C TYR A 185 17.47 15.97 -5.44
N ASP A 186 17.05 16.00 -6.71
CA ASP A 186 15.66 16.00 -7.17
C ASP A 186 15.59 14.99 -8.32
N ILE A 187 15.21 13.75 -8.00
CA ILE A 187 15.23 12.61 -8.94
C ILE A 187 13.80 12.13 -9.16
N HIS A 188 13.44 11.93 -10.43
CA HIS A 188 12.15 11.44 -10.88
C HIS A 188 12.33 10.11 -11.61
N LEU A 189 11.38 9.19 -11.41
CA LEU A 189 11.34 7.89 -12.07
C LEU A 189 9.94 7.71 -12.68
N VAL A 190 9.83 7.32 -13.94
CA VAL A 190 8.54 7.14 -14.62
C VAL A 190 8.54 6.00 -15.63
N ASN A 191 7.39 5.34 -15.77
CA ASN A 191 7.08 4.28 -16.74
C ASN A 191 6.52 4.86 -18.04
N GLY A 192 7.26 5.76 -18.67
CA GLY A 192 6.89 6.33 -19.97
C GLY A 192 7.64 7.61 -20.26
N HIS A 193 7.63 8.07 -21.51
CA HIS A 193 8.36 9.29 -21.86
C HIS A 193 7.65 10.52 -21.25
N PRO A 194 8.31 11.34 -20.39
CA PRO A 194 7.67 12.41 -19.61
C PRO A 194 6.94 13.51 -20.39
N HIS A 195 7.23 13.64 -21.69
CA HIS A 195 6.63 14.65 -22.56
C HIS A 195 5.83 14.08 -23.71
N GLU A 196 5.95 12.79 -23.99
CA GLU A 196 5.34 12.16 -25.17
C GLU A 196 4.25 11.17 -24.79
N SER A 197 4.43 10.46 -23.67
CA SER A 197 3.39 9.60 -23.13
C SER A 197 2.25 10.42 -22.55
N THR A 198 1.03 9.92 -22.74
CA THR A 198 -0.22 10.49 -22.21
C THR A 198 -0.88 9.55 -21.20
N ALA A 199 -0.20 8.48 -20.78
CA ALA A 199 -0.77 7.50 -19.88
C ALA A 199 -0.78 8.02 -18.44
N PHE A 200 -1.90 7.79 -17.75
CA PHE A 200 -2.09 8.21 -16.36
C PHE A 200 -1.35 7.34 -15.35
N ASP A 201 -0.83 6.19 -15.80
CA ASP A 201 -0.16 5.21 -14.95
C ASP A 201 1.37 5.35 -14.97
N ASP A 202 1.94 6.29 -15.73
CA ASP A 202 3.39 6.45 -15.91
C ASP A 202 4.12 6.79 -14.61
N GLU A 203 3.49 7.58 -13.73
CA GLU A 203 4.04 7.94 -12.43
C GLU A 203 4.06 6.75 -11.45
N PHE A 204 3.33 5.67 -11.74
CA PHE A 204 3.25 4.52 -10.86
C PHE A 204 4.34 3.50 -11.15
N SER A 205 4.97 3.01 -10.07
CA SER A 205 5.78 1.79 -10.11
C SER A 205 4.94 0.63 -10.62
N PHE A 206 5.55 -0.32 -11.32
CA PHE A 206 4.86 -1.50 -11.87
C PHE A 206 3.96 -2.22 -10.85
N GLU A 207 4.40 -2.30 -9.60
CA GLU A 207 3.64 -2.95 -8.51
C GLU A 207 2.38 -2.17 -8.06
N GLU A 208 2.28 -0.89 -8.44
CA GLU A 208 1.16 0.01 -8.16
C GLU A 208 0.35 0.41 -9.42
N GLN A 209 0.77 0.01 -10.61
CA GLN A 209 0.01 0.23 -11.84
C GLN A 209 -1.40 -0.38 -11.74
N GLY A 210 -2.40 0.29 -12.36
CA GLY A 210 -3.81 -0.07 -12.24
C GLY A 210 -4.44 0.23 -10.86
N SER A 211 -3.69 0.80 -9.90
CA SER A 211 -4.24 1.18 -8.59
C SER A 211 -5.28 2.27 -8.68
N LEU A 212 -5.10 3.26 -9.57
CA LEU A 212 -6.08 4.31 -9.83
C LEU A 212 -7.38 3.71 -10.35
N GLN A 213 -7.33 2.90 -11.41
CA GLN A 213 -8.51 2.24 -11.98
C GLN A 213 -9.24 1.38 -10.94
N ARG A 214 -8.50 0.54 -10.19
CA ARG A 214 -9.07 -0.29 -9.11
C ARG A 214 -9.78 0.58 -8.08
N THR A 215 -9.13 1.64 -7.60
CA THR A 215 -9.70 2.51 -6.57
C THR A 215 -10.92 3.27 -7.08
N CYS A 216 -10.92 3.72 -8.33
CA CYS A 216 -12.10 4.31 -8.99
C CYS A 216 -13.30 3.36 -8.99
N ILE A 217 -13.11 2.10 -9.41
CA ILE A 217 -14.19 1.10 -9.44
C ILE A 217 -14.80 0.93 -8.06
N PHE A 218 -13.98 0.67 -7.04
CA PHE A 218 -14.48 0.46 -5.68
C PHE A 218 -15.07 1.72 -5.06
N PHE A 219 -14.56 2.91 -5.40
CA PHE A 219 -15.18 4.17 -4.98
C PHE A 219 -16.64 4.26 -5.45
N PHE A 220 -16.92 4.01 -6.73
CA PHE A 220 -18.29 4.04 -7.24
C PHE A 220 -19.16 2.93 -6.65
N LEU A 221 -18.61 1.74 -6.47
CA LEU A 221 -19.33 0.64 -5.83
C LEU A 221 -19.72 0.99 -4.39
N TYR A 222 -18.81 1.50 -3.56
CA TYR A 222 -19.16 1.93 -2.20
C TYR A 222 -20.04 3.17 -2.16
N PHE A 223 -19.91 4.09 -3.13
CA PHE A 223 -20.84 5.21 -3.28
C PHE A 223 -22.28 4.72 -3.46
N THR A 224 -22.51 3.70 -4.30
CA THR A 224 -23.85 3.12 -4.46
C THR A 224 -24.38 2.50 -3.16
N LEU A 225 -23.56 1.76 -2.42
CA LEU A 225 -23.96 1.20 -1.12
C LEU A 225 -24.28 2.29 -0.08
N VAL A 226 -23.49 3.36 0.00
CA VAL A 226 -23.77 4.50 0.89
C VAL A 226 -25.08 5.17 0.49
N ALA A 227 -25.30 5.45 -0.81
CA ALA A 227 -26.51 6.08 -1.30
C ALA A 227 -27.76 5.24 -0.98
N MET A 228 -27.68 3.92 -1.16
CA MET A 228 -28.73 2.97 -0.78
C MET A 228 -29.05 3.03 0.72
N GLN A 229 -28.03 3.00 1.58
CA GLN A 229 -28.21 3.06 3.05
C GLN A 229 -28.75 4.42 3.52
N CYS A 230 -28.31 5.51 2.90
CA CYS A 230 -28.83 6.85 3.16
C CYS A 230 -30.32 6.94 2.79
N HIS A 231 -30.71 6.46 1.61
CA HIS A 231 -32.10 6.47 1.15
C HIS A 231 -33.02 5.74 2.14
N LEU A 232 -32.63 4.55 2.62
CA LEU A 232 -33.39 3.81 3.63
C LEU A 232 -33.53 4.58 4.94
N ARG A 233 -32.45 5.22 5.40
CA ARG A 233 -32.44 5.94 6.67
C ARG A 233 -33.31 7.19 6.65
N PHE A 234 -33.34 7.90 5.52
CA PHE A 234 -34.19 9.09 5.36
C PHE A 234 -35.68 8.75 5.23
N ARG A 235 -36.03 7.58 4.66
CA ARG A 235 -37.41 7.22 4.38
C ARG A 235 -38.10 6.49 5.54
N ASP A 236 -37.42 5.52 6.15
CA ASP A 236 -38.07 4.55 7.04
C ASP A 236 -37.66 4.69 8.52
N ASP A 237 -37.02 5.81 8.90
CA ASP A 237 -36.42 6.05 10.24
C ASP A 237 -35.85 4.76 10.85
N GLN A 238 -35.00 4.08 10.08
CA GLN A 238 -34.43 2.78 10.45
C GLN A 238 -33.53 2.93 11.68
N ARG A 239 -34.10 2.70 12.87
CA ARG A 239 -33.41 2.87 14.16
C ARG A 239 -32.58 1.66 14.58
N HIS A 240 -32.60 0.58 13.80
CA HIS A 240 -32.01 -0.69 14.23
C HIS A 240 -30.49 -0.58 14.47
N PRO A 241 -29.96 -1.02 15.62
CA PRO A 241 -28.54 -0.88 15.91
C PRO A 241 -27.61 -1.59 14.91
N LEU A 242 -28.03 -2.73 14.34
CA LEU A 242 -27.24 -3.46 13.32
C LEU A 242 -27.04 -2.65 12.03
N THR A 243 -28.10 -2.01 11.53
CA THR A 243 -28.02 -1.20 10.30
C THR A 243 -27.21 0.07 10.54
N ARG A 244 -27.19 0.60 11.78
CA ARG A 244 -26.28 1.70 12.17
C ARG A 244 -24.81 1.27 12.14
N ILE A 245 -24.47 0.09 12.67
CA ILE A 245 -23.09 -0.42 12.62
C ILE A 245 -22.67 -0.68 11.17
N LEU A 246 -23.54 -1.31 10.37
CA LEU A 246 -23.30 -1.53 8.94
C LEU A 246 -23.07 -0.20 8.21
N PHE A 247 -23.92 0.80 8.44
CA PHE A 247 -23.77 2.13 7.84
C PHE A 247 -22.43 2.77 8.19
N MET A 248 -22.00 2.71 9.46
CA MET A 248 -20.70 3.25 9.88
C MET A 248 -19.55 2.53 9.19
N ALA A 249 -19.61 1.20 9.07
CA ALA A 249 -18.60 0.42 8.39
C ALA A 249 -18.50 0.76 6.89
N ILE A 250 -19.64 0.83 6.19
CA ILE A 250 -19.71 1.21 4.77
C ILE A 250 -19.24 2.67 4.56
N LEU A 251 -19.64 3.59 5.45
CA LEU A 251 -19.22 4.99 5.39
C LEU A 251 -17.71 5.13 5.55
N LEU A 252 -17.10 4.45 6.52
CA LEU A 252 -15.65 4.44 6.72
C LEU A 252 -14.93 3.85 5.50
N GLN A 253 -15.46 2.78 4.92
CA GLN A 253 -14.92 2.16 3.71
C GLN A 253 -14.99 3.12 2.50
N PHE A 254 -16.10 3.85 2.36
CA PHE A 254 -16.24 4.90 1.35
C PHE A 254 -15.23 6.04 1.55
N VAL A 255 -15.09 6.53 2.79
CA VAL A 255 -14.11 7.59 3.13
C VAL A 255 -12.69 7.13 2.84
N SER A 256 -12.36 5.87 3.16
CA SER A 256 -11.07 5.26 2.81
C SER A 256 -10.79 5.30 1.31
N HIS A 257 -11.75 4.84 0.48
CA HIS A 257 -11.60 4.85 -0.97
C HIS A 257 -11.57 6.27 -1.55
N LEU A 258 -12.33 7.22 -1.01
CA LEU A 258 -12.27 8.62 -1.42
C LEU A 258 -10.90 9.24 -1.14
N ALA A 259 -10.37 9.06 0.07
CA ALA A 259 -9.04 9.57 0.45
C ALA A 259 -7.94 8.96 -0.45
N THR A 260 -7.98 7.64 -0.65
CA THR A 260 -7.03 6.94 -1.54
C THR A 260 -7.17 7.39 -2.99
N LEU A 261 -8.39 7.59 -3.48
CA LEU A 261 -8.64 8.07 -4.85
C LEU A 261 -8.07 9.46 -5.07
N LEU A 262 -8.32 10.38 -4.15
CA LEU A 262 -7.78 11.75 -4.21
C LEU A 262 -6.25 11.75 -4.19
N HIS A 263 -5.64 10.91 -3.34
CA HIS A 263 -4.20 10.70 -3.36
C HIS A 263 -3.73 10.17 -4.73
N SER A 264 -4.35 9.11 -5.26
CA SER A 264 -3.94 8.49 -6.53
C SER A 264 -4.11 9.41 -7.74
N ILE A 265 -5.16 10.23 -7.80
CA ILE A 265 -5.35 11.23 -8.87
C ILE A 265 -4.24 12.28 -8.83
N LEU A 266 -3.92 12.80 -7.63
CA LEU A 266 -2.84 13.76 -7.48
C LEU A 266 -1.50 13.12 -7.82
N PHE A 267 -1.26 11.90 -7.34
CA PHE A 267 -0.05 11.14 -7.60
C PHE A 267 0.15 10.90 -9.11
N ALA A 268 -0.89 10.50 -9.83
CA ALA A 268 -0.86 10.35 -11.29
C ALA A 268 -0.50 11.64 -12.04
N SER A 269 -0.73 12.82 -11.43
CA SER A 269 -0.48 14.11 -12.06
C SER A 269 0.90 14.72 -11.72
N ASN A 270 1.49 14.33 -10.59
CA ASN A 270 2.68 15.02 -10.06
C ASN A 270 3.76 14.11 -9.45
N GLY A 271 3.55 12.79 -9.39
CA GLY A 271 4.48 11.81 -8.82
C GLY A 271 4.68 11.90 -7.29
N GLN A 272 3.94 12.76 -6.59
CA GLN A 272 4.04 12.96 -5.14
C GLN A 272 2.75 12.58 -4.40
N GLY A 273 1.60 12.97 -4.93
CA GLY A 273 0.31 12.79 -4.26
C GLY A 273 0.24 13.50 -2.90
N LEU A 274 -0.62 12.98 -2.02
CA LEU A 274 -0.75 13.42 -0.62
C LEU A 274 -0.52 12.23 0.32
N PRO A 275 0.70 12.01 0.84
CA PRO A 275 1.00 10.83 1.65
C PRO A 275 0.15 10.75 2.92
N ASP A 276 -0.10 11.89 3.56
CA ASP A 276 -0.97 12.00 4.74
C ASP A 276 -2.40 11.53 4.46
N LEU A 277 -2.92 11.84 3.27
CA LEU A 277 -4.26 11.44 2.86
C LEU A 277 -4.32 9.94 2.56
N LYS A 278 -3.25 9.36 2.00
CA LYS A 278 -3.11 7.90 1.82
C LYS A 278 -3.13 7.20 3.18
N ALA A 279 -2.32 7.67 4.13
CA ALA A 279 -2.28 7.11 5.49
C ALA A 279 -3.63 7.22 6.20
N PHE A 280 -4.31 8.37 6.10
CA PHE A 280 -5.67 8.52 6.62
C PHE A 280 -6.65 7.52 6.01
N GLY A 281 -6.57 7.30 4.69
CA GLY A 281 -7.39 6.30 3.99
C GLY A 281 -7.15 4.89 4.51
N GLU A 282 -5.90 4.46 4.63
CA GLU A 282 -5.52 3.14 5.13
C GLU A 282 -5.95 2.92 6.60
N ILE A 283 -5.85 3.95 7.44
CA ILE A 283 -6.38 3.89 8.81
C ILE A 283 -7.91 3.77 8.79
N ALA A 284 -8.61 4.57 7.98
CA ALA A 284 -10.07 4.48 7.85
C ALA A 284 -10.51 3.08 7.37
N TYR A 285 -9.75 2.45 6.47
CA TYR A 285 -9.94 1.06 6.07
C TYR A 285 -9.84 0.10 7.27
N ILE A 286 -8.79 0.18 8.07
CA ILE A 286 -8.61 -0.65 9.27
C ILE A 286 -9.81 -0.52 10.21
N PHE A 287 -10.31 0.71 10.42
CA PHE A 287 -11.51 0.94 11.22
C PHE A 287 -12.75 0.29 10.59
N ALA A 288 -12.97 0.46 9.28
CA ALA A 288 -14.09 -0.15 8.56
C ALA A 288 -14.13 -1.67 8.74
N GLN A 289 -12.98 -2.33 8.56
CA GLN A 289 -12.80 -3.78 8.74
C GLN A 289 -13.10 -4.22 10.18
N SER A 290 -12.64 -3.44 11.17
CA SER A 290 -12.89 -3.74 12.57
C SER A 290 -14.39 -3.67 12.92
N PHE A 291 -15.12 -2.68 12.40
CA PHE A 291 -16.57 -2.55 12.58
C PHE A 291 -17.33 -3.68 11.88
N PHE A 292 -16.87 -4.11 10.71
CA PHE A 292 -17.48 -5.21 9.98
C PHE A 292 -17.37 -6.53 10.74
N ILE A 293 -16.22 -6.81 11.35
CA ILE A 293 -16.07 -7.98 12.23
C ILE A 293 -17.00 -7.92 13.44
N VAL A 294 -17.15 -6.74 14.06
CA VAL A 294 -18.11 -6.57 15.16
C VAL A 294 -19.53 -6.87 14.69
N LEU A 295 -19.91 -6.35 13.53
CA LEU A 295 -21.23 -6.61 12.95
C LEU A 295 -21.46 -8.12 12.78
N ILE A 296 -20.50 -8.83 12.19
CA ILE A 296 -20.57 -10.28 12.01
C ILE A 296 -20.75 -10.99 13.36
N LEU A 297 -19.91 -10.68 14.35
CA LEU A 297 -19.97 -11.33 15.66
C LEU A 297 -21.28 -11.08 16.40
N VAL A 298 -21.85 -9.88 16.26
CA VAL A 298 -23.15 -9.52 16.84
C VAL A 298 -24.28 -10.30 16.14
N ILE A 299 -24.23 -10.42 14.81
CA ILE A 299 -25.22 -11.21 14.04
C ILE A 299 -25.12 -12.69 14.38
N SER A 300 -23.92 -13.27 14.48
CA SER A 300 -23.72 -14.69 14.80
C SER A 300 -24.21 -15.07 16.20
N ARG A 301 -24.23 -14.11 17.13
CA ARG A 301 -24.87 -14.26 18.46
C ARG A 301 -26.39 -14.21 18.44
N GLY A 302 -26.97 -13.89 17.28
CA GLY A 302 -28.40 -13.76 17.09
C GLY A 302 -29.01 -12.51 17.70
N TYR A 303 -28.22 -11.47 17.96
CA TYR A 303 -28.77 -10.19 18.41
C TYR A 303 -29.78 -9.67 17.38
N ALA A 304 -30.95 -9.24 17.88
CA ALA A 304 -32.13 -8.76 17.13
C ALA A 304 -32.88 -9.77 16.25
N ILE A 305 -32.39 -11.02 16.14
CA ILE A 305 -33.03 -12.09 15.36
C ILE A 305 -33.57 -13.18 16.30
N THR A 306 -32.75 -13.62 17.26
CA THR A 306 -33.07 -14.67 18.24
C THR A 306 -33.03 -14.15 19.68
N ARG A 307 -32.21 -13.13 19.97
CA ARG A 307 -32.05 -12.53 21.31
C ARG A 307 -32.24 -11.01 21.27
N SER A 308 -32.96 -10.46 22.24
CA SER A 308 -33.16 -9.01 22.42
C SER A 308 -31.96 -8.29 23.06
N GLU A 309 -31.12 -9.02 23.81
CA GLU A 309 -29.94 -8.48 24.49
C GLU A 309 -28.64 -9.16 24.06
N ILE A 310 -27.54 -8.39 24.08
CA ILE A 310 -26.19 -8.87 23.80
C ILE A 310 -25.56 -9.36 25.10
N ALA A 311 -25.74 -10.64 25.42
CA ALA A 311 -25.00 -11.29 26.50
C ALA A 311 -23.48 -11.23 26.20
N GLY A 312 -22.67 -10.84 27.19
CA GLY A 312 -21.21 -10.79 27.03
C GLY A 312 -20.68 -9.62 26.19
N LYS A 313 -21.40 -8.48 26.10
CA LYS A 313 -20.97 -7.26 25.40
C LYS A 313 -19.52 -6.85 25.71
N ARG A 314 -19.06 -7.01 26.96
CA ARG A 314 -17.66 -6.69 27.35
C ARG A 314 -16.63 -7.53 26.59
N VAL A 315 -16.92 -8.82 26.37
CA VAL A 315 -16.05 -9.73 25.62
C VAL A 315 -15.99 -9.32 24.15
N LEU A 316 -17.13 -8.97 23.53
CA LEU A 316 -17.15 -8.48 22.15
C LEU A 316 -16.33 -7.20 21.97
N ILE A 317 -16.51 -6.23 22.86
CA ILE A 317 -15.76 -4.97 22.83
C ILE A 317 -14.27 -5.23 23.03
N PHE A 318 -13.91 -6.11 23.97
CA PHE A 318 -12.52 -6.49 24.19
C PHE A 318 -11.89 -7.12 22.94
N LEU A 319 -12.57 -8.10 22.32
CA LEU A 319 -12.09 -8.75 21.09
C LEU A 319 -11.95 -7.76 19.94
N TRP A 320 -12.90 -6.83 19.79
CA TRP A 320 -12.85 -5.78 18.78
C TRP A 320 -11.67 -4.83 18.98
N ILE A 321 -11.51 -4.29 20.19
CA ILE A 321 -10.40 -3.37 20.50
C ILE A 321 -9.06 -4.08 20.33
N ALA A 322 -8.94 -5.33 20.80
CA ALA A 322 -7.72 -6.10 20.61
C ALA A 322 -7.41 -6.31 19.12
N TYR A 323 -8.42 -6.62 18.30
CA TYR A 323 -8.24 -6.85 16.86
C TYR A 323 -7.82 -5.55 16.13
N LEU A 324 -8.46 -4.43 16.49
CA LEU A 324 -8.12 -3.11 16.00
C LEU A 324 -6.68 -2.74 16.36
N ILE A 325 -6.27 -2.93 17.62
CA ILE A 325 -4.90 -2.66 18.07
C ILE A 325 -3.90 -3.54 17.31
N ALA A 326 -4.18 -4.82 17.11
CA ALA A 326 -3.31 -5.71 16.34
C ALA A 326 -3.08 -5.21 14.90
N HIS A 327 -4.13 -4.71 14.25
CA HIS A 327 -4.01 -4.12 12.90
C HIS A 327 -3.25 -2.79 12.90
N LEU A 328 -3.48 -1.93 13.89
CA LEU A 328 -2.74 -0.67 14.00
C LEU A 328 -1.25 -0.92 14.27
N VAL A 329 -0.91 -1.91 15.09
CA VAL A 329 0.48 -2.32 15.33
C VAL A 329 1.11 -2.87 14.06
N LEU A 330 0.40 -3.74 13.31
CA LEU A 330 0.86 -4.21 12.00
C LEU A 330 1.11 -3.04 11.04
N TYR A 331 0.17 -2.10 10.94
CA TYR A 331 0.30 -0.91 10.10
C TYR A 331 1.54 -0.08 10.44
N VAL A 332 1.75 0.22 11.72
CA VAL A 332 2.93 0.97 12.16
C VAL A 332 4.20 0.18 11.88
N TRP A 333 4.24 -1.11 12.22
CA TRP A 333 5.40 -1.96 12.01
C TRP A 333 5.82 -2.02 10.53
N VAL A 334 4.86 -2.19 9.63
CA VAL A 334 5.11 -2.22 8.17
C VAL A 334 5.74 -0.91 7.71
N ASN A 335 5.27 0.23 8.22
CA ASN A 335 5.77 1.54 7.82
C ASN A 335 7.08 1.97 8.52
N THR A 336 7.48 1.35 9.64
CA THR A 336 8.67 1.76 10.40
C THR A 336 9.83 0.75 10.38
N GLU A 337 9.54 -0.55 10.45
CA GLU A 337 10.56 -1.60 10.67
C GLU A 337 10.91 -2.36 9.39
N ILE A 338 10.01 -2.39 8.40
CA ILE A 338 10.29 -3.05 7.14
C ILE A 338 11.14 -2.12 6.28
N ASP A 339 12.42 -2.48 6.13
CA ASP A 339 13.29 -1.83 5.16
C ASP A 339 12.61 -1.87 3.78
N PRO A 340 12.52 -0.74 3.04
CA PRO A 340 11.89 -0.71 1.71
C PRO A 340 12.58 -1.61 0.67
N ILE A 341 13.75 -2.16 1.04
CA ILE A 341 14.58 -3.07 0.25
C ILE A 341 14.10 -4.51 0.35
N LYS A 342 13.53 -4.89 1.50
CA LYS A 342 13.07 -6.25 1.73
C LYS A 342 11.71 -6.40 1.06
N GLU A 343 11.66 -7.21 0.00
CA GLU A 343 10.44 -7.58 -0.72
C GLU A 343 9.58 -8.60 0.07
N ILE A 344 9.38 -8.35 1.36
CA ILE A 344 8.61 -9.21 2.25
C ILE A 344 7.17 -8.68 2.31
N ASP A 345 6.20 -9.57 2.24
CA ASP A 345 4.79 -9.20 2.34
C ASP A 345 4.40 -8.83 3.78
N GLU A 346 3.39 -7.96 3.94
CA GLU A 346 2.88 -7.57 5.25
C GLU A 346 2.43 -8.78 6.09
N TYR A 347 1.85 -9.80 5.46
CA TYR A 347 1.36 -11.00 6.14
C TYR A 347 2.43 -12.07 6.36
N GLU A 348 3.61 -11.95 5.74
CA GLU A 348 4.78 -12.80 6.00
C GLU A 348 5.54 -12.36 7.27
N THR A 349 5.20 -11.19 7.82
CA THR A 349 5.83 -10.65 9.04
C THR A 349 5.27 -11.24 10.34
N TYR A 350 6.01 -11.10 11.44
CA TYR A 350 5.53 -11.55 12.76
C TYR A 350 4.19 -10.91 13.17
N PRO A 351 3.99 -9.57 13.05
CA PRO A 351 2.68 -8.98 13.32
C PRO A 351 1.60 -9.42 12.33
N GLY A 352 1.96 -9.67 11.07
CA GLY A 352 1.06 -10.18 10.03
C GLY A 352 0.49 -11.54 10.39
N CYS A 353 1.38 -12.49 10.74
CA CYS A 353 1.01 -13.81 11.24
C CYS A 353 0.12 -13.75 12.49
N LEU A 354 0.39 -12.80 13.41
CA LEU A 354 -0.44 -12.59 14.60
C LEU A 354 -1.86 -12.11 14.23
N VAL A 355 -1.98 -11.18 13.29
CA VAL A 355 -3.27 -10.70 12.77
C VAL A 355 -4.06 -11.83 12.10
N LEU A 356 -3.41 -12.65 11.28
CA LEU A 356 -4.04 -13.82 10.65
C LEU A 356 -4.48 -14.85 11.70
N GLY A 357 -3.64 -15.17 12.67
CA GLY A 357 -3.97 -16.08 13.77
C GLY A 357 -5.15 -15.58 14.60
N PHE A 358 -5.20 -14.27 14.87
CA PHE A 358 -6.33 -13.67 15.58
C PHE A 358 -7.62 -13.72 14.74
N ARG A 359 -7.53 -13.47 13.43
CA ARG A 359 -8.66 -13.63 12.49
C ARG A 359 -9.22 -15.06 12.54
N MET A 360 -8.36 -16.08 12.61
CA MET A 360 -8.78 -17.48 12.77
C MET A 360 -9.43 -17.77 14.12
N ALA A 361 -8.91 -17.18 15.22
CA ALA A 361 -9.54 -17.30 16.53
C ALA A 361 -10.94 -16.65 16.56
N LEU A 362 -11.11 -15.49 15.92
CA LEU A 362 -12.42 -14.83 15.79
C LEU A 362 -13.39 -15.64 14.93
N MET A 363 -12.90 -16.30 13.88
CA MET A 363 -13.70 -17.23 13.07
C MET A 363 -14.20 -18.42 13.91
N LEU A 364 -13.34 -19.06 14.71
CA LEU A 364 -13.74 -20.15 15.60
C LEU A 364 -14.76 -19.69 16.65
N PHE A 365 -14.55 -18.50 17.20
CA PHE A 365 -15.50 -17.87 18.11
C PHE A 365 -16.84 -17.60 17.42
N MET A 366 -16.83 -17.08 16.20
CA MET A 366 -18.02 -16.86 15.38
C MET A 366 -18.80 -18.16 15.15
N LEU A 367 -18.13 -19.25 14.78
CA LEU A 367 -18.75 -20.56 14.58
C LEU A 367 -19.36 -21.13 15.86
N ARG A 368 -18.68 -20.95 17.00
CA ARG A 368 -19.19 -21.37 18.31
C ARG A 368 -20.47 -20.61 18.67
N GLU A 369 -20.48 -19.29 18.49
CA GLU A 369 -21.65 -18.46 18.76
C GLU A 369 -22.80 -18.78 17.80
N LEU A 370 -22.50 -18.95 16.51
CA LEU A 370 -23.49 -19.34 15.51
C LEU A 370 -24.14 -20.68 15.87
N ARG A 371 -23.34 -21.68 16.23
CA ARG A 371 -23.85 -22.99 16.70
C ARG A 371 -24.72 -22.85 17.94
N SER A 372 -24.32 -22.03 18.91
CA SER A 372 -25.13 -21.78 20.10
C SER A 372 -26.47 -21.12 19.76
N THR A 373 -26.47 -20.17 18.83
CA THR A 373 -27.70 -19.50 18.36
C THR A 373 -28.61 -20.48 17.63
N MET A 374 -28.05 -21.31 16.74
CA MET A 374 -28.78 -22.34 16.00
C MET A 374 -29.41 -23.41 16.90
N HIS A 375 -28.80 -23.75 18.04
CA HIS A 375 -29.38 -24.70 19.00
C HIS A 375 -30.59 -24.12 19.77
N LEU A 376 -30.69 -22.79 19.88
CA LEU A 376 -31.79 -22.12 20.56
C LEU A 376 -32.96 -21.79 19.63
N GLU A 377 -32.70 -21.71 18.33
CA GLU A 377 -33.67 -21.32 17.32
C GLU A 377 -34.40 -22.56 16.78
N ASN A 378 -35.69 -22.68 17.07
CA ASN A 378 -36.53 -23.78 16.57
C ASN A 378 -37.11 -23.50 15.16
N ASN A 379 -37.09 -22.25 14.69
CA ASN A 379 -37.67 -21.90 13.39
C ASN A 379 -36.74 -22.30 12.22
N THR A 380 -37.20 -23.24 11.39
CA THR A 380 -36.44 -23.77 10.25
C THR A 380 -36.10 -22.73 9.17
N ARG A 381 -36.85 -21.62 9.06
CA ARG A 381 -36.52 -20.52 8.14
C ARG A 381 -35.32 -19.72 8.65
N LYS A 382 -35.35 -19.30 9.92
CA LYS A 382 -34.23 -18.58 10.57
C LYS A 382 -32.97 -19.44 10.63
N LEU A 383 -33.13 -20.74 10.87
CA LEU A 383 -32.01 -21.68 10.86
C LEU A 383 -31.32 -21.76 9.49
N ARG A 384 -32.11 -21.87 8.40
CA ARG A 384 -31.58 -21.84 7.03
C ARG A 384 -30.89 -20.52 6.73
N PHE A 385 -31.47 -19.39 7.15
CA PHE A 385 -30.85 -18.08 7.03
C PHE A 385 -29.46 -18.04 7.70
N TYR A 386 -29.36 -18.47 8.96
CA TYR A 386 -28.08 -18.53 9.68
C TYR A 386 -27.04 -19.41 9.01
N LEU A 387 -27.47 -20.54 8.43
CA LEU A 387 -26.57 -21.44 7.73
C LEU A 387 -25.97 -20.79 6.48
N HIS A 388 -26.80 -20.15 5.64
CA HIS A 388 -26.33 -19.49 4.42
C HIS A 388 -25.45 -18.28 4.72
N LEU A 389 -25.88 -17.44 5.67
CA LEU A 389 -25.10 -16.27 6.10
C LEU A 389 -23.77 -16.71 6.74
N GLY A 390 -23.81 -17.71 7.61
CA GLY A 390 -22.62 -18.30 8.24
C GLY A 390 -21.63 -18.85 7.22
N ALA A 391 -22.11 -19.55 6.19
CA ALA A 391 -21.26 -20.07 5.11
C ALA A 391 -20.57 -18.94 4.32
N GLY A 392 -21.30 -17.89 3.93
CA GLY A 392 -20.73 -16.74 3.23
C GLY A 392 -19.68 -15.99 4.07
N LEU A 393 -19.98 -15.76 5.35
CA LEU A 393 -19.05 -15.09 6.27
C LEU A 393 -17.83 -15.96 6.61
N LEU A 394 -17.97 -17.28 6.62
CA LEU A 394 -16.85 -18.22 6.78
C LEU A 394 -15.86 -18.07 5.62
N CYS A 395 -16.34 -18.00 4.38
CA CYS A 395 -15.50 -17.72 3.22
C CYS A 395 -14.75 -16.39 3.37
N TRP A 396 -15.43 -15.35 3.88
CA TRP A 396 -14.80 -14.05 4.15
C TRP A 396 -13.71 -14.11 5.25
N PHE A 397 -13.84 -14.97 6.27
CA PHE A 397 -12.76 -15.14 7.24
C PHE A 397 -11.54 -15.85 6.64
N ILE A 398 -11.78 -16.91 5.86
CA ILE A 398 -10.73 -17.83 5.38
C ILE A 398 -9.96 -17.29 4.17
N TYR A 399 -10.55 -16.42 3.33
CA TYR A 399 -9.87 -15.99 2.11
C TYR A 399 -8.52 -15.31 2.38
N LEU A 400 -8.40 -14.51 3.44
CA LEU A 400 -7.19 -13.71 3.70
C LEU A 400 -5.98 -14.59 4.08
N PRO A 401 -6.08 -15.58 5.00
CA PRO A 401 -5.02 -16.56 5.20
C PRO A 401 -4.64 -17.35 3.94
N ILE A 402 -5.63 -17.77 3.14
CA ILE A 402 -5.35 -18.47 1.87
C ILE A 402 -4.58 -17.54 0.92
N LEU A 403 -5.01 -16.28 0.81
CA LEU A 403 -4.39 -15.27 -0.02
C LEU A 403 -2.94 -15.01 0.39
N ALA A 404 -2.64 -14.95 1.69
CA ALA A 404 -1.27 -14.80 2.19
C ALA A 404 -0.37 -15.98 1.77
N ILE A 405 -0.88 -17.23 1.84
CA ILE A 405 -0.15 -18.41 1.37
C ILE A 405 0.07 -18.35 -0.14
N VAL A 406 -0.96 -18.01 -0.92
CA VAL A 406 -0.84 -17.88 -2.38
C VAL A 406 0.15 -16.77 -2.74
N ALA A 407 0.08 -15.63 -2.08
CA ALA A 407 0.97 -14.49 -2.29
C ALA A 407 2.45 -14.83 -2.05
N SER A 408 2.77 -15.76 -1.13
CA SER A 408 4.14 -16.22 -0.90
C SER A 408 4.78 -16.88 -2.13
N GLN A 409 3.97 -17.39 -3.07
CA GLN A 409 4.42 -18.04 -4.30
C GLN A 409 4.43 -17.09 -5.51
N VAL A 410 3.91 -15.87 -5.34
CA VAL A 410 3.80 -14.87 -6.41
C VAL A 410 5.01 -13.95 -6.37
N SER A 411 5.52 -13.59 -7.55
CA SER A 411 6.65 -12.68 -7.65
C SER A 411 6.29 -11.31 -7.07
N SER A 412 7.28 -10.67 -6.43
CA SER A 412 7.12 -9.39 -5.72
C SER A 412 6.50 -8.28 -6.58
N LEU A 413 6.73 -8.30 -7.90
CA LEU A 413 6.19 -7.36 -8.88
C LEU A 413 4.65 -7.39 -8.96
N TRP A 414 4.05 -8.57 -8.89
CA TRP A 414 2.59 -8.75 -9.02
C TRP A 414 1.89 -8.92 -7.69
N LYS A 415 2.65 -9.27 -6.64
CA LYS A 415 2.14 -9.62 -5.31
C LYS A 415 1.21 -8.53 -4.75
N GLN A 416 1.65 -7.27 -4.74
CA GLN A 416 0.87 -6.17 -4.18
C GLN A 416 -0.46 -5.94 -4.92
N ASN A 417 -0.43 -5.95 -6.25
CA ASN A 417 -1.63 -5.79 -7.07
C ASN A 417 -2.62 -6.95 -6.89
N LEU A 418 -2.12 -8.19 -6.79
CA LEU A 418 -2.94 -9.37 -6.51
C LEU A 418 -3.63 -9.27 -5.15
N ILE A 419 -2.88 -8.98 -4.08
CA ILE A 419 -3.42 -8.93 -2.72
C ILE A 419 -4.46 -7.81 -2.61
N ARG A 420 -4.12 -6.57 -3.02
CA ARG A 420 -5.05 -5.43 -2.96
C ARG A 420 -6.29 -5.64 -3.84
N GLY A 421 -6.14 -6.26 -5.00
CA GLY A 421 -7.25 -6.60 -5.88
C GLY A 421 -8.22 -7.61 -5.25
N ILE A 422 -7.71 -8.72 -4.74
CA ILE A 422 -8.55 -9.77 -4.13
C ILE A 422 -9.21 -9.28 -2.84
N MET A 423 -8.48 -8.55 -1.98
CA MET A 423 -9.05 -7.96 -0.76
C MET A 423 -10.22 -7.03 -1.09
N ALA A 424 -10.06 -6.12 -2.05
CA ALA A 424 -11.12 -5.19 -2.43
C ALA A 424 -12.37 -5.92 -2.96
N CYS A 425 -12.19 -6.94 -3.81
CA CYS A 425 -13.28 -7.77 -4.31
C CYS A 425 -14.01 -8.54 -3.20
N ALA A 426 -13.26 -9.23 -2.34
CA ALA A 426 -13.81 -10.06 -1.27
C ALA A 426 -14.55 -9.22 -0.23
N ASP A 427 -13.99 -8.07 0.15
CA ASP A 427 -14.60 -7.15 1.09
C ASP A 427 -15.88 -6.54 0.51
N PHE A 428 -15.84 -6.02 -0.72
CA PHE A 428 -17.03 -5.47 -1.36
C PHE A 428 -18.16 -6.49 -1.45
N LEU A 429 -17.85 -7.73 -1.86
CA LEU A 429 -18.84 -8.80 -1.91
C LEU A 429 -19.47 -9.06 -0.54
N ALA A 430 -18.66 -9.10 0.53
CA ALA A 430 -19.16 -9.31 1.88
C ALA A 430 -20.06 -8.15 2.35
N TYR A 431 -19.67 -6.90 2.10
CA TYR A 431 -20.51 -5.73 2.40
C TYR A 431 -21.80 -5.72 1.61
N ALA A 432 -21.76 -6.08 0.32
CA ALA A 432 -22.94 -6.14 -0.54
C ALA A 432 -23.91 -7.24 -0.08
N VAL A 433 -23.41 -8.44 0.24
CA VAL A 433 -24.23 -9.55 0.76
C VAL A 433 -24.88 -9.18 2.09
N VAL A 434 -24.13 -8.59 3.03
CA VAL A 434 -24.68 -8.18 4.33
C VAL A 434 -25.67 -7.03 4.18
N THR A 435 -25.45 -6.12 3.22
CA THR A 435 -26.40 -5.04 2.88
C THR A 435 -27.70 -5.60 2.33
N HIS A 436 -27.62 -6.56 1.42
CA HIS A 436 -28.80 -7.24 0.88
C HIS A 436 -29.58 -7.98 1.98
N VAL A 437 -28.87 -8.74 2.82
CA VAL A 437 -29.45 -9.50 3.93
C VAL A 437 -30.14 -8.60 4.96
N LEU A 438 -29.57 -7.44 5.25
CA LEU A 438 -30.13 -6.48 6.21
C LEU A 438 -31.07 -5.45 5.53
N TRP A 439 -31.43 -5.67 4.27
CA TRP A 439 -32.40 -4.82 3.57
C TRP A 439 -33.80 -4.96 4.19
N PRO A 440 -34.60 -3.89 4.35
CA PRO A 440 -35.90 -3.97 5.03
C PRO A 440 -36.86 -5.02 4.47
N ALA A 441 -36.94 -5.17 3.14
CA ALA A 441 -37.84 -6.13 2.50
C ALA A 441 -37.49 -7.60 2.84
N GLU A 442 -36.20 -7.92 2.96
CA GLU A 442 -35.74 -9.27 3.29
C GLU A 442 -35.71 -9.49 4.81
N SER A 443 -35.29 -8.47 5.56
CA SER A 443 -35.06 -8.57 7.00
C SER A 443 -36.34 -8.57 7.83
N HIS A 444 -37.48 -8.13 7.27
CA HIS A 444 -38.79 -8.15 7.94
C HIS A 444 -39.21 -9.56 8.39
N ASP A 445 -38.84 -10.59 7.64
CA ASP A 445 -39.17 -11.99 7.94
C ASP A 445 -38.30 -12.60 9.06
N TYR A 446 -37.15 -11.98 9.37
CA TYR A 446 -36.12 -12.57 10.25
C TYR A 446 -35.89 -11.79 11.53
N LEU A 447 -35.89 -10.45 11.47
CA LEU A 447 -35.74 -9.60 12.64
C LEU A 447 -37.02 -9.66 13.48
N GLN A 448 -36.89 -9.76 14.81
CA GLN A 448 -38.02 -9.76 15.75
C GLN A 448 -38.68 -8.36 15.88
N LEU A 449 -38.82 -7.64 14.77
CA LEU A 449 -39.36 -6.29 14.73
C LEU A 449 -40.87 -6.24 15.01
N GLN A 450 -41.60 -7.34 14.83
CA GLN A 450 -43.05 -7.33 15.01
C GLN A 450 -43.51 -7.35 16.47
N MET A 451 -42.95 -8.20 17.35
CA MET A 451 -43.54 -8.35 18.68
C MET A 451 -43.39 -7.12 19.59
N VAL A 452 -42.29 -6.37 19.48
CA VAL A 452 -42.08 -5.20 20.36
C VAL A 452 -42.83 -3.96 19.85
N PHE A 453 -42.95 -3.77 18.53
CA PHE A 453 -43.67 -2.63 17.98
C PHE A 453 -45.18 -2.83 18.01
N GLU A 454 -45.69 -4.04 17.75
CA GLU A 454 -47.11 -4.35 17.93
C GLU A 454 -47.51 -4.19 19.41
N GLU A 455 -46.71 -4.69 20.36
CA GLU A 455 -47.00 -4.51 21.79
C GLU A 455 -46.95 -3.02 22.21
N PHE A 456 -46.03 -2.22 21.67
CA PHE A 456 -45.91 -0.80 22.02
C PHE A 456 -47.00 0.09 21.37
N ASP A 457 -47.47 -0.26 20.17
CA ASP A 457 -48.58 0.43 19.53
C ASP A 457 -49.93 0.00 20.11
N ASP A 458 -50.12 -1.28 20.46
CA ASP A 458 -51.28 -1.74 21.26
C ASP A 458 -51.33 -0.98 22.60
N TYR A 459 -50.20 -0.87 23.31
CA TYR A 459 -50.15 -0.11 24.57
C TYR A 459 -50.48 1.39 24.40
N ARG A 460 -50.23 1.98 23.23
CA ARG A 460 -50.60 3.38 22.94
C ARG A 460 -52.06 3.52 22.53
N GLU A 461 -52.62 2.51 21.88
CA GLU A 461 -54.04 2.47 21.50
C GLU A 461 -54.93 2.20 22.72
N PHE A 462 -54.53 1.34 23.65
CA PHE A 462 -55.21 1.12 24.94
C PHE A 462 -55.18 2.30 25.92
N ARG A 463 -54.31 3.30 25.69
CA ARG A 463 -54.16 4.48 26.56
C ARG A 463 -54.88 5.73 26.01
N LYS A 464 -55.47 5.65 24.83
CA LYS A 464 -56.41 6.64 24.29
C LYS A 464 -57.84 6.18 24.55
#